data_AF-A0A0P7YUB2-F1
#
_entry.id   AF-A0A0P7YUB2-F1
#
_cell.length_a   1.000
_cell.length_b   1.000
_cell.length_c   1.000
_cell.angle_alpha   90.00
_cell.angle_beta   90.00
_cell.angle_gamma   90.00
#
_symmetry.space_group_name_H-M   'P 1'
#
loop_
_entity.id
_entity.type
_entity.pdbx_description
1 polymer ?
#
loop_
_entity_poly.entity_id
_entity_poly.type
_entity_poly.pdbx_seq_one_letter_code
_entity_poly.pdbx_strand_id
1 'polypeptide(L)'
;MARTALVVDTGIHAKGWSEEQAVRYAMENSPTPETAARSEVRRYFVLPGQATSYKIGMIRIQQLRARAEKELGEDFDIRGFHDTVLGGGAVPLSLLEQRVDNWIAGVKAG
;
A
#
# COMPACT_ATOMS: atom_id res chain seq x y z
N MET A 1 2.48 -0.47 -13.27
CA MET A 1 1.21 0.08 -12.78
C MET A 1 1.23 0.55 -11.32
N ALA A 2 1.14 -0.30 -10.28
CA ALA A 2 0.94 0.19 -8.90
C ALA A 2 2.04 1.14 -8.35
N ARG A 3 3.30 0.97 -8.78
CA ARG A 3 4.40 1.89 -8.43
C ARG A 3 4.31 3.22 -9.18
N THR A 4 4.00 3.15 -10.47
CA THR A 4 3.86 4.29 -11.38
C THR A 4 2.70 5.20 -10.98
N ALA A 5 1.60 4.60 -10.51
CA ALA A 5 0.41 5.31 -10.09
C ALA A 5 0.63 6.23 -8.87
N LEU A 6 1.50 5.84 -7.93
CA LEU A 6 1.84 6.69 -6.77
C LEU A 6 2.60 7.96 -7.19
N VAL A 7 3.52 7.84 -8.15
CA VAL A 7 4.28 8.97 -8.68
C VAL A 7 3.39 9.86 -9.53
N VAL A 8 2.52 9.27 -10.36
CA VAL A 8 1.60 10.02 -11.21
C VAL A 8 0.55 10.79 -10.38
N ASP A 9 -0.06 10.16 -9.37
CA ASP A 9 -1.07 10.80 -8.52
C ASP A 9 -0.48 11.99 -7.74
N THR A 10 0.70 11.81 -7.13
CA THR A 10 1.41 12.92 -6.46
C THR A 10 1.96 13.96 -7.44
N GLY A 11 2.36 13.54 -8.65
CA GLY A 11 2.77 14.42 -9.74
C GLY A 11 1.65 15.37 -10.16
N ILE A 12 0.45 14.84 -10.36
CA ILE A 12 -0.75 15.62 -10.73
C ILE A 12 -1.16 16.53 -9.57
N HIS A 13 -1.43 15.97 -8.39
CA HIS A 13 -2.13 16.68 -7.32
C HIS A 13 -1.23 17.53 -6.41
N ALA A 14 0.06 17.23 -6.32
CA ALA A 14 1.01 17.97 -5.48
C ALA A 14 2.10 18.70 -6.27
N LYS A 15 2.44 18.25 -7.49
CA LYS A 15 3.48 18.85 -8.34
C LYS A 15 2.94 19.56 -9.58
N GLY A 16 1.62 19.54 -9.83
CA GLY A 16 0.98 20.26 -10.92
C GLY A 16 1.27 19.71 -12.32
N TRP A 17 1.52 18.40 -12.46
CA TRP A 17 1.77 17.78 -13.76
C TRP A 17 0.53 17.85 -14.68
N SER A 18 0.76 18.09 -15.97
CA SER A 18 -0.28 17.97 -17.01
C SER A 18 -0.60 16.51 -17.33
N GLU A 19 -1.73 16.25 -18.00
CA GLU A 19 -2.11 14.91 -18.47
C GLU A 19 -1.00 14.29 -19.32
N GLU A 20 -0.41 15.04 -20.25
CA GLU A 20 0.65 14.58 -21.15
C GLU A 20 1.93 14.19 -20.40
N GLN A 21 2.31 14.97 -19.39
CA GLN A 21 3.48 14.67 -18.54
C GLN A 21 3.25 13.36 -17.78
N ALA A 22 2.06 13.18 -17.22
CA ALA A 22 1.66 11.97 -16.49
C ALA A 22 1.59 10.73 -17.40
N VAL A 23 1.02 10.85 -18.60
CA VAL A 23 0.92 9.76 -19.59
C VAL A 23 2.31 9.34 -20.06
N ARG A 24 3.17 10.29 -20.39
CA ARG A 24 4.55 10.01 -20.81
C ARG A 24 5.31 9.27 -19.71
N TYR A 25 5.24 9.75 -18.46
CA TYR A 25 5.87 9.07 -17.33
C TYR A 25 5.36 7.64 -17.16
N ALA A 26 4.05 7.42 -17.31
CA ALA A 26 3.45 6.09 -17.20
C ALA A 26 3.96 5.12 -18.28
N MET A 27 4.08 5.58 -19.53
CA MET A 27 4.57 4.79 -20.67
C MET A 27 6.06 4.48 -20.58
N GLU A 28 6.89 5.42 -20.11
CA GLU A 28 8.33 5.21 -19.93
C GLU A 28 8.64 4.19 -18.83
N ASN A 29 7.77 4.08 -17.83
CA ASN A 29 7.99 3.26 -16.62
C ASN A 29 7.14 1.97 -16.58
N SER A 30 6.35 1.69 -17.62
CA SER A 30 5.48 0.51 -17.70
C SER A 30 5.21 0.15 -19.16
N PRO A 31 5.31 -1.13 -19.57
CA PRO A 31 4.97 -1.56 -20.93
C PRO A 31 3.44 -1.57 -21.10
N THR A 32 2.83 -0.40 -21.16
CA THR A 32 1.38 -0.22 -21.23
C THR A 32 1.03 0.56 -22.49
N PRO A 33 0.04 0.12 -23.30
CA PRO A 33 -0.46 0.89 -24.43
C PRO A 33 -0.90 2.29 -24.01
N GLU A 34 -0.65 3.29 -24.85
CA GLU A 34 -0.95 4.70 -24.56
C GLU A 34 -2.41 4.91 -24.15
N THR A 35 -3.35 4.26 -24.84
CA THR A 35 -4.78 4.35 -24.57
C THR A 35 -5.14 3.92 -23.15
N ALA A 36 -4.52 2.85 -22.66
CA ALA A 36 -4.69 2.37 -21.29
C ALA A 36 -4.00 3.29 -20.27
N ALA A 37 -2.78 3.75 -20.55
CA ALA A 37 -2.06 4.70 -19.70
C ALA A 37 -2.85 6.01 -19.52
N ARG A 38 -3.40 6.54 -20.62
CA ARG A 38 -4.23 7.76 -20.60
C ARG A 38 -5.54 7.58 -19.83
N SER A 39 -6.20 6.43 -19.98
CA SER A 39 -7.39 6.10 -19.19
C SER A 39 -7.09 6.07 -17.69
N GLU A 40 -5.97 5.46 -17.28
CA GLU A 40 -5.54 5.45 -15.88
C GLU A 40 -5.19 6.85 -15.36
N VAL A 41 -4.43 7.64 -16.12
CA VAL A 41 -4.07 9.01 -15.75
C VAL A 41 -5.31 9.87 -15.51
N ARG A 42 -6.28 9.81 -16.43
CA ARG A 42 -7.56 10.52 -16.27
C ARG A 42 -8.31 10.08 -15.03
N ARG A 43 -8.29 8.79 -14.70
CA ARG A 43 -8.86 8.27 -13.46
C ARG A 43 -8.20 8.88 -12.22
N TYR A 44 -6.88 9.11 -12.24
CA TYR A 44 -6.18 9.74 -11.11
C TYR A 44 -6.55 11.22 -10.96
N PHE A 45 -6.84 11.95 -12.05
CA PHE A 45 -7.36 13.33 -11.96
C PHE A 45 -8.72 13.42 -11.22
N VAL A 46 -9.61 12.44 -11.40
CA VAL A 46 -10.95 12.45 -10.78
C VAL A 46 -11.03 11.73 -9.43
N LEU A 47 -10.08 10.85 -9.11
CA LEU A 47 -10.05 10.08 -7.85
C LEU A 47 -8.70 10.25 -7.14
N PRO A 48 -8.43 11.42 -6.54
CA PRO A 48 -7.17 11.67 -5.84
C PRO A 48 -6.95 10.66 -4.71
N GLY A 49 -5.75 10.10 -4.62
CA GLY A 49 -5.33 9.22 -3.51
C GLY A 49 -5.78 7.75 -3.62
N GLN A 50 -6.71 7.40 -4.52
CA GLN A 50 -7.17 6.02 -4.69
C GLN A 50 -6.02 5.07 -5.06
N ALA A 51 -5.11 5.52 -5.92
CA ALA A 51 -3.99 4.72 -6.38
C ALA A 51 -2.92 4.53 -5.28
N THR A 52 -2.79 5.50 -4.38
CA THR A 52 -1.82 5.43 -3.28
C THR A 52 -2.22 4.39 -2.23
N SER A 53 -3.53 4.17 -2.03
CA SER A 53 -4.06 3.25 -1.02
C SER A 53 -3.51 1.82 -1.15
N TYR A 54 -3.38 1.29 -2.37
CA TYR A 54 -2.83 -0.06 -2.62
C TYR A 54 -1.40 -0.19 -2.12
N LYS A 55 -0.54 0.76 -2.51
CA LYS A 55 0.88 0.65 -2.23
C LYS A 55 1.19 0.99 -0.77
N ILE A 56 0.51 1.99 -0.21
CA ILE A 56 0.64 2.35 1.21
C ILE A 56 0.12 1.22 2.11
N GLY A 57 -1.02 0.60 1.79
CA GLY A 57 -1.53 -0.54 2.54
C GLY A 57 -0.58 -1.73 2.52
N MET A 58 -0.06 -2.09 1.33
CA MET A 58 0.94 -3.15 1.19
C MET A 58 2.21 -2.86 2.00
N ILE A 59 2.79 -1.66 1.86
CA ILE A 59 3.99 -1.24 2.60
C ILE A 59 3.73 -1.35 4.10
N ARG A 60 2.56 -0.92 4.56
CA ARG A 60 2.23 -0.94 5.98
C ARG A 60 2.16 -2.35 6.53
N ILE A 61 1.50 -3.28 5.83
CA ILE A 61 1.42 -4.68 6.24
C ILE A 61 2.81 -5.32 6.28
N GLN A 62 3.68 -5.02 5.29
CA GLN A 62 5.06 -5.52 5.29
C GLN A 62 5.87 -4.98 6.46
N GLN A 63 5.72 -3.70 6.82
CA GLN A 63 6.37 -3.11 7.99
C GLN A 63 5.90 -3.75 9.30
N LEU A 64 4.59 -4.01 9.43
CA LEU A 64 4.03 -4.66 10.61
C LEU A 64 4.55 -6.10 10.75
N ARG A 65 4.66 -6.83 9.64
CA ARG A 65 5.26 -8.17 9.63
C ARG A 65 6.73 -8.13 10.07
N ALA A 66 7.53 -7.25 9.49
CA ALA A 66 8.94 -7.11 9.86
C ALA A 66 9.12 -6.73 11.33
N ARG A 67 8.22 -5.90 11.88
CA ARG A 67 8.19 -5.59 13.32
C ARG A 67 7.87 -6.84 14.13
N ALA A 68 6.83 -7.60 13.78
CA ALA A 68 6.46 -8.81 14.50
C ALA A 68 7.58 -9.88 14.48
N GLU A 69 8.21 -10.12 13.32
CA GLU A 69 9.36 -11.03 13.18
C GLU A 69 10.52 -10.59 14.10
N LYS A 70 10.79 -9.29 14.17
CA LYS A 70 11.85 -8.74 15.05
C LYS A 70 11.50 -8.87 16.54
N GLU A 71 10.25 -8.60 16.90
CA GLU A 71 9.84 -8.55 18.31
C GLU A 71 9.63 -9.94 18.92
N LEU A 72 9.19 -10.92 18.12
CA LEU A 72 8.88 -12.27 18.59
C LEU A 72 10.04 -13.27 18.33
N GLY A 73 10.93 -13.00 17.39
CA GLY A 73 12.09 -13.88 17.14
C GLY A 73 11.66 -15.32 16.81
N GLU A 74 12.10 -16.28 17.62
CA GLU A 74 11.76 -17.71 17.45
C GLU A 74 10.27 -18.01 17.73
N ASP A 75 9.59 -17.16 18.52
CA ASP A 75 8.17 -17.30 18.85
C ASP A 75 7.26 -16.74 17.73
N PHE A 76 7.83 -16.22 16.65
CA PHE A 76 7.07 -15.71 15.52
C PHE A 76 6.41 -16.85 14.72
N ASP A 77 5.08 -16.87 14.69
CA ASP A 77 4.30 -17.70 13.76
C ASP A 77 3.63 -16.86 12.66
N ILE A 78 4.00 -17.14 11.41
CA ILE A 78 3.40 -16.49 10.23
C ILE A 78 1.89 -16.75 10.12
N ARG A 79 1.40 -17.89 10.61
CA ARG A 79 -0.04 -18.22 10.64
C ARG A 79 -0.76 -17.29 11.60
N GLY A 80 -0.24 -17.13 12.82
CA GLY A 80 -0.78 -16.20 13.81
C GLY A 80 -0.78 -14.75 13.33
N PHE A 81 0.26 -14.34 12.60
CA PHE A 81 0.29 -13.03 11.95
C PHE A 81 -0.83 -12.88 10.90
N HIS A 82 -0.97 -13.85 9.99
CA HIS A 82 -2.03 -13.81 8.97
C HIS A 82 -3.43 -13.84 9.57
N ASP A 83 -3.66 -14.64 10.61
CA ASP A 83 -4.95 -14.71 11.32
C ASP A 83 -5.27 -13.36 11.98
N THR A 84 -4.27 -12.70 12.57
CA THR A 84 -4.43 -11.36 13.18
C THR A 84 -4.81 -10.31 12.15
N VAL A 85 -4.16 -10.34 10.98
CA VAL A 85 -4.35 -9.38 9.88
C VAL A 85 -5.68 -9.61 9.14
N LEU A 86 -6.04 -10.87 8.87
CA LEU A 86 -7.21 -11.22 8.06
C LEU A 86 -8.48 -11.42 8.89
N GLY A 87 -8.36 -11.91 10.13
CA GLY A 87 -9.50 -12.27 10.97
C GLY A 87 -10.35 -11.08 11.44
N GLY A 88 -9.84 -9.85 11.31
CA GLY A 88 -10.59 -8.63 11.59
C GLY A 88 -11.41 -8.09 10.42
N GLY A 89 -11.32 -8.69 9.24
CA GLY A 89 -11.88 -8.13 8.01
C GLY A 89 -11.18 -6.84 7.57
N ALA A 90 -11.81 -6.10 6.65
CA ALA A 90 -11.27 -4.84 6.15
C ALA A 90 -11.38 -3.73 7.21
N VAL A 91 -10.25 -3.35 7.81
CA VAL A 91 -10.16 -2.32 8.85
C VAL A 91 -9.21 -1.18 8.46
N PRO A 92 -9.34 0.03 9.04
CA PRO A 92 -8.36 1.09 8.88
C PRO A 92 -6.95 0.65 9.33
N LEU A 93 -5.90 1.17 8.66
CA LEU A 93 -4.51 0.78 8.93
C LEU A 93 -4.06 1.05 10.39
N SER A 94 -4.58 2.09 11.03
CA SER A 94 -4.30 2.39 12.43
C SER A 94 -4.85 1.31 13.37
N LEU A 95 -6.05 0.81 13.09
CA LEU A 95 -6.65 -0.29 13.85
C LEU A 95 -5.93 -1.61 13.58
N LEU A 96 -5.51 -1.85 12.33
CA LEU A 96 -4.71 -3.01 11.98
C LEU A 96 -3.39 -3.04 12.76
N GLU A 97 -2.70 -1.90 12.87
CA GLU A 97 -1.48 -1.78 13.69
C GLU A 97 -1.75 -2.14 15.15
N GLN A 98 -2.78 -1.55 15.76
CA GLN A 98 -3.14 -1.86 17.15
C GLN A 98 -3.43 -3.35 17.37
N ARG A 99 -4.08 -4.02 16.41
CA ARG A 99 -4.35 -5.46 16.48
C ARG A 99 -3.05 -6.27 16.46
N VAL A 100 -2.11 -5.92 15.59
CA VAL A 100 -0.80 -6.58 15.52
C VAL A 100 0.00 -6.34 16.80
N ASP A 101 0.02 -5.11 17.32
CA ASP A 101 0.73 -4.78 18.55
C ASP A 101 0.16 -5.54 19.76
N ASN A 102 -1.18 -5.63 19.87
CA ASN A 102 -1.84 -6.41 20.91
C ASN A 102 -1.54 -7.91 20.81
N TRP A 103 -1.48 -8.45 19.60
CA TRP A 103 -1.10 -9.85 19.38
C TRP A 103 0.35 -10.12 19.79
N ILE A 104 1.30 -9.26 19.40
CA ILE A 104 2.71 -9.36 19.82
C ILE A 104 2.81 -9.34 21.35
N ALA A 105 2.13 -8.40 22.01
CA ALA A 105 2.11 -8.30 23.46
C ALA A 105 1.53 -9.56 24.12
N GLY A 106 0.48 -10.15 23.54
CA GLY A 106 -0.11 -11.40 24.01
C GLY A 106 0.83 -12.59 23.88
N VAL A 107 1.55 -12.72 22.76
CA VAL A 107 2.55 -13.79 22.56
C VAL A 107 3.70 -13.67 23.55
N LYS A 108 4.21 -12.45 23.80
CA LYS A 108 5.32 -12.22 24.76
C LYS A 108 4.96 -12.46 26.22
N ALA A 109 3.67 -12.40 26.55
CA ALA A 109 3.19 -12.55 27.92
C ALA A 109 2.87 -14.01 28.30
N GLY A 110 2.78 -14.90 27.29
CA GLY A 110 2.60 -16.34 27.47
C GLY A 110 3.92 -17.08 27.46
#